data_AF-A0A370EBZ5-F1
#
_entry.id   AF-A0A370EBZ5-F1
#
_cell.length_a   1.000
_cell.length_b   1.000
_cell.length_c   1.000
_cell.angle_alpha   90.00
_cell.angle_beta   90.00
_cell.angle_gamma   90.00
#
_symmetry.space_group_name_H-M   'P 1'
#
loop_
_entity.id
_entity.type
_entity.pdbx_description
1 polymer ?
#
loop_
_entity_poly.entity_id
_entity_poly.type
_entity_poly.pdbx_seq_one_letter_code
_entity_poly.pdbx_strand_id
1 'polypeptide(L)'
;MKTHKSLYNITIAAIKRHAMHPETWLYSKIISTPEAEGFDLDSEELPVFLIESEVAKTLVTTRRIIETSIGNSKQTLITEIQSTDYGLFKGDINKPDLSDFKIITINNNSITFQFETGKASIGLIYAINTLRKLHKH
;
A
#
# COMPACT_ATOMS: atom_id res chain seq x y z
N MET A 1 12.33 1.83 -18.38
CA MET A 1 11.52 1.33 -17.25
C MET A 1 12.46 0.76 -16.18
N LYS A 2 12.24 1.08 -14.91
CA LYS A 2 13.05 0.54 -13.79
C LYS A 2 12.71 -0.93 -13.55
N THR A 3 13.67 -1.71 -13.06
CA THR A 3 13.43 -3.09 -12.63
C THR A 3 12.61 -3.13 -11.33
N HIS A 4 11.88 -4.21 -11.08
CA HIS A 4 11.14 -4.40 -9.82
C HIS A 4 12.03 -4.23 -8.59
N LYS A 5 13.26 -4.77 -8.61
CA LYS A 5 14.26 -4.57 -7.55
C LYS A 5 14.60 -3.10 -7.32
N SER A 6 14.75 -2.30 -8.39
CA SER A 6 14.98 -0.87 -8.28
C SER A 6 13.76 -0.14 -7.73
N LEU A 7 12.55 -0.48 -8.16
CA LEU A 7 11.30 0.09 -7.65
C LEU A 7 11.15 -0.18 -6.15
N TYR A 8 11.38 -1.42 -5.74
CA TYR A 8 11.36 -1.86 -4.34
C TYR A 8 12.33 -1.05 -3.49
N ASN A 9 13.62 -1.03 -3.84
CA ASN A 9 14.66 -0.35 -3.05
C ASN A 9 14.37 1.14 -2.86
N ILE A 10 13.98 1.84 -3.94
CA ILE A 10 13.66 3.28 -3.87
C ILE A 10 12.44 3.50 -2.99
N THR A 11 11.42 2.65 -3.11
CA THR A 11 10.17 2.79 -2.36
C THR A 11 10.38 2.51 -0.87
N ILE A 12 11.08 1.44 -0.51
CA ILE A 12 11.43 1.14 0.89
C ILE A 12 12.24 2.29 1.51
N ALA A 13 13.22 2.83 0.79
CA ALA A 13 14.00 3.98 1.26
C ALA A 13 13.14 5.26 1.39
N ALA A 14 12.13 5.46 0.54
CA ALA A 14 11.20 6.57 0.66
C ALA A 14 10.31 6.42 1.91
N ILE A 15 9.78 5.23 2.17
CA ILE A 15 8.96 4.94 3.35
C ILE A 15 9.79 5.16 4.62
N LYS A 16 10.98 4.53 4.72
CA LYS A 16 11.83 4.58 5.92
C LYS A 16 12.27 6.00 6.31
N ARG A 17 12.36 6.93 5.35
CA ARG A 17 12.69 8.34 5.64
C ARG A 17 11.56 9.12 6.31
N HIS A 18 10.32 8.63 6.25
CA HIS A 18 9.14 9.35 6.75
C HIS A 18 8.37 8.55 7.82
N ALA A 19 8.56 7.24 7.85
CA ALA A 19 7.97 6.37 8.86
C ALA A 19 8.52 6.73 10.25
N MET A 20 7.62 7.17 11.13
CA MET A 20 7.93 7.41 12.53
C MET A 20 7.53 6.16 13.33
N HIS A 21 8.51 5.56 14.02
CA HIS A 21 8.31 4.41 14.90
C HIS A 21 7.49 3.27 14.25
N PRO A 22 7.91 2.74 13.09
CA PRO A 22 7.17 1.67 12.41
C PRO A 22 6.98 0.41 13.25
N GLU A 23 7.81 0.20 14.28
CA GLU A 23 7.67 -0.87 15.27
C GLU A 23 6.42 -0.77 16.14
N THR A 24 5.76 0.39 16.20
CA THR A 24 4.56 0.60 17.01
C THR A 24 3.26 0.54 16.20
N TRP A 25 3.32 0.27 14.91
CA TRP A 25 2.12 0.15 14.07
C TRP A 25 1.42 -1.17 14.35
N LEU A 26 0.08 -1.15 14.39
CA LEU A 26 -0.71 -2.29 14.86
C LEU A 26 -0.97 -3.31 13.76
N TYR A 27 -1.25 -2.84 12.55
CA TYR A 27 -1.67 -3.66 11.41
C TYR A 27 -0.68 -3.56 10.25
N SER A 28 0.17 -2.53 10.24
CA SER A 28 1.01 -2.19 9.11
C SER A 28 2.45 -2.64 9.28
N LYS A 29 3.06 -3.11 8.18
CA LYS A 29 4.45 -3.53 8.14
C LYS A 29 5.15 -3.06 6.87
N ILE A 30 6.35 -2.49 7.04
CA ILE A 30 7.29 -2.26 5.94
C ILE A 30 7.98 -3.59 5.63
N ILE A 31 7.83 -4.09 4.40
CA ILE A 31 8.41 -5.38 4.01
C ILE A 31 9.87 -5.16 3.62
N SER A 32 10.78 -5.39 4.57
CA SER A 32 12.24 -5.20 4.38
C SER A 32 12.95 -6.42 3.77
N THR A 33 12.28 -7.58 3.74
CA THR A 33 12.71 -8.80 3.05
C THR A 33 11.57 -9.16 2.12
N PRO A 34 11.80 -9.38 0.81
CA PRO A 34 10.73 -9.45 -0.20
C PRO A 34 9.95 -10.77 -0.18
N GLU A 35 9.31 -11.04 0.95
CA GLU A 35 8.49 -12.22 1.21
C GLU A 35 7.16 -11.72 1.77
N ALA A 36 6.06 -12.18 1.19
CA ALA A 36 4.70 -11.88 1.64
C ALA A 36 3.87 -13.16 1.61
N GLU A 37 3.68 -13.75 2.78
CA GLU A 37 2.87 -14.97 2.93
C GLU A 37 1.41 -14.72 2.56
N GLY A 38 0.78 -15.71 1.92
CA GLY A 38 -0.65 -15.64 1.57
C GLY A 38 -0.98 -14.84 0.31
N PHE A 39 0.03 -14.43 -0.47
CA PHE A 39 -0.16 -13.77 -1.77
C PHE A 39 0.52 -14.55 -2.90
N ASP A 40 -0.19 -14.68 -4.01
CA ASP A 40 0.35 -15.23 -5.27
C ASP A 40 0.92 -14.09 -6.11
N LEU A 41 2.25 -13.95 -6.09
CA LEU A 41 3.00 -12.89 -6.74
C LEU A 41 3.73 -13.42 -7.97
N ASP A 42 3.82 -12.58 -9.01
CA ASP A 42 4.67 -12.90 -10.16
C ASP A 42 6.14 -13.01 -9.71
N SER A 43 6.95 -13.82 -10.40
CA SER A 43 8.33 -14.14 -9.99
C SER A 43 9.26 -12.92 -9.83
N GLU A 44 8.96 -11.80 -10.49
CA GLU A 44 9.71 -10.55 -10.35
C GLU A 44 9.00 -9.50 -9.47
N GLU A 45 7.73 -9.71 -9.13
CA GLU A 45 6.93 -8.78 -8.36
C GLU A 45 7.33 -8.82 -6.89
N LEU A 46 7.86 -7.69 -6.40
CA LEU A 46 8.32 -7.59 -5.01
C LEU A 46 7.26 -6.91 -4.11
N PRO A 47 6.97 -7.47 -2.93
CA PRO A 47 6.10 -6.86 -1.93
C PRO A 47 6.79 -5.68 -1.23
N VAL A 48 6.05 -4.62 -0.88
CA VAL A 48 6.62 -3.36 -0.33
C VAL A 48 6.02 -3.01 1.04
N PHE A 49 4.70 -3.08 1.17
CA PHE A 49 3.98 -2.64 2.35
C PHE A 49 2.75 -3.50 2.57
N LEU A 50 2.55 -3.98 3.79
CA LEU A 50 1.42 -4.82 4.17
C LEU A 50 0.58 -4.12 5.23
N ILE A 51 -0.73 -4.26 5.12
CA ILE A 51 -1.70 -4.00 6.19
C ILE A 51 -2.47 -5.30 6.39
N GLU A 52 -2.41 -5.87 7.59
CA GLU A 52 -3.03 -7.14 7.92
C GLU A 52 -3.91 -6.97 9.16
N SER A 53 -5.21 -7.22 9.00
CA SER A 53 -6.19 -7.28 10.08
C SER A 53 -6.88 -8.64 10.08
N GLU A 54 -7.76 -8.88 11.06
CA GLU A 54 -8.61 -10.08 11.08
C GLU A 54 -9.60 -10.14 9.90
N VAL A 55 -9.88 -9.00 9.26
CA VAL A 55 -10.92 -8.87 8.22
C VAL A 55 -10.31 -8.95 6.82
N ALA A 56 -9.14 -8.36 6.61
CA ALA A 56 -8.52 -8.26 5.30
C ALA A 56 -6.99 -8.13 5.38
N LYS A 57 -6.32 -8.59 4.32
CA LYS A 57 -4.90 -8.34 4.07
C LYS A 57 -4.72 -7.51 2.81
N THR A 58 -4.15 -6.32 2.95
CA THR A 58 -3.82 -5.41 1.85
C THR A 58 -2.32 -5.36 1.63
N LEU A 59 -1.87 -5.77 0.46
CA LEU A 59 -0.48 -5.76 0.06
C LEU A 59 -0.26 -4.76 -1.07
N VAL A 60 0.67 -3.83 -0.87
CA VAL A 60 1.24 -3.01 -1.94
C VAL A 60 2.51 -3.70 -2.43
N THR A 61 2.56 -3.95 -3.73
CA THR A 61 3.74 -4.49 -4.41
C THR A 61 4.30 -3.46 -5.38
N THR A 62 5.44 -3.80 -5.98
CA THR A 62 6.03 -3.01 -7.07
C THR A 62 5.16 -2.92 -8.33
N ARG A 63 4.11 -3.76 -8.47
CA ARG A 63 3.24 -3.83 -9.65
C ARG A 63 1.80 -3.41 -9.38
N ARG A 64 1.22 -3.83 -8.27
CA ARG A 64 -0.21 -3.69 -7.96
C ARG A 64 -0.46 -3.50 -6.48
N ILE A 65 -1.70 -3.17 -6.15
CA ILE A 65 -2.25 -3.27 -4.81
C ILE A 65 -3.22 -4.44 -4.85
N ILE A 66 -3.14 -5.32 -3.87
CA ILE A 66 -3.96 -6.52 -3.74
C ILE A 66 -4.60 -6.47 -2.35
N GLU A 67 -5.90 -6.70 -2.25
CA GLU A 67 -6.55 -6.99 -0.97
C GLU A 67 -7.29 -8.32 -1.05
N THR A 68 -7.06 -9.16 -0.06
CA THR A 68 -7.76 -10.42 0.15
C THR A 68 -8.56 -10.35 1.44
N SER A 69 -9.81 -10.81 1.39
CA SER A 69 -10.69 -11.01 2.53
C SER A 69 -11.46 -12.32 2.37
N ILE A 70 -12.25 -12.72 3.36
CA ILE A 70 -12.96 -14.00 3.31
C ILE A 70 -13.86 -14.06 2.06
N GLY A 71 -13.50 -14.94 1.12
CA GLY A 71 -14.26 -15.18 -0.11
C GLY A 71 -14.12 -14.11 -1.20
N ASN A 72 -13.31 -13.06 -1.00
CA ASN A 72 -13.16 -11.96 -1.96
C ASN A 72 -11.70 -11.56 -2.15
N SER A 73 -11.37 -11.17 -3.38
CA SER A 73 -10.07 -10.60 -3.72
C SER A 73 -10.27 -9.48 -4.72
N LYS A 74 -9.57 -8.36 -4.52
CA LYS A 74 -9.55 -7.23 -5.45
C LYS A 74 -8.14 -6.73 -5.62
N GLN A 75 -7.87 -6.18 -6.80
CA GLN A 75 -6.55 -5.67 -7.13
C GLN A 75 -6.63 -4.53 -8.13
N THR A 76 -5.57 -3.72 -8.18
CA THR A 76 -5.38 -2.69 -9.22
C THR A 76 -3.91 -2.52 -9.54
N LEU A 77 -3.57 -2.33 -10.81
CA LEU A 77 -2.19 -2.07 -11.22
C LEU A 77 -1.80 -0.66 -10.79
N ILE A 78 -0.55 -0.48 -10.34
CA ILE A 78 -0.02 0.84 -9.98
C ILE A 78 -0.09 1.82 -11.16
N THR A 79 0.13 1.30 -12.37
CA THR A 79 0.07 2.06 -13.64
C THR A 79 -1.34 2.55 -13.99
N GLU A 80 -2.38 1.93 -13.44
CA GLU A 80 -3.78 2.31 -13.68
C GLU A 80 -4.27 3.37 -12.68
N ILE A 81 -3.50 3.70 -11.63
CA ILE A 81 -3.95 4.63 -10.59
C ILE A 81 -3.86 6.09 -11.07
N GLN A 82 -5.01 6.68 -11.34
CA GLN A 82 -5.15 8.10 -11.70
C GLN A 82 -5.08 9.00 -10.47
N SER A 83 -5.82 8.67 -9.40
CA SER A 83 -5.78 9.41 -8.13
C SER A 83 -6.07 8.50 -6.93
N THR A 84 -5.74 9.02 -5.75
CA THR A 84 -5.89 8.34 -4.46
C THR A 84 -6.53 9.32 -3.48
N ASP A 85 -7.52 8.86 -2.72
CA ASP A 85 -8.17 9.59 -1.65
C ASP A 85 -8.05 8.78 -0.36
N TYR A 86 -7.29 9.31 0.60
CA TYR A 86 -7.01 8.67 1.89
C TYR A 86 -7.95 9.14 3.00
N GLY A 87 -8.96 9.96 2.69
CA GLY A 87 -9.81 10.59 3.69
C GLY A 87 -9.10 11.68 4.51
N LEU A 88 -9.84 12.31 5.42
CA LEU A 88 -9.36 13.37 6.29
C LEU A 88 -9.44 12.95 7.76
N PHE A 89 -8.35 12.35 8.26
CA PHE A 89 -8.24 11.88 9.65
C PHE A 89 -7.35 12.77 10.53
N LYS A 90 -6.80 13.85 9.96
CA LYS A 90 -5.87 14.74 10.67
C LYS A 90 -6.60 15.54 11.75
N GLY A 91 -6.16 15.41 12.99
CA GLY A 91 -6.74 16.13 14.13
C GLY A 91 -7.97 15.46 14.72
N ASP A 92 -8.43 14.33 14.16
CA ASP A 92 -9.52 13.56 14.74
C ASP A 92 -9.00 12.66 15.87
N ILE A 93 -9.57 12.88 17.07
CA ILE A 93 -9.28 12.14 18.30
C ILE A 93 -9.95 10.75 18.25
N ASN A 94 -11.08 10.63 17.57
CA ASN A 94 -11.90 9.42 17.50
C ASN A 94 -11.70 8.65 16.18
N LYS A 95 -10.64 8.94 15.42
CA LYS A 95 -10.37 8.19 14.18
C LYS A 95 -10.22 6.70 14.48
N PRO A 96 -10.78 5.83 13.63
CA PRO A 96 -10.60 4.38 13.79
C PRO A 96 -9.17 3.97 13.46
N ASP A 97 -8.68 2.89 14.04
CA ASP A 97 -7.34 2.38 13.73
C ASP A 97 -7.23 1.89 12.28
N LEU A 98 -8.33 1.36 11.72
CA LEU A 98 -8.45 0.93 10.32
C LEU A 98 -9.53 1.74 9.60
N SER A 99 -9.28 2.03 8.32
CA SER A 99 -10.27 2.62 7.43
C SER A 99 -9.99 2.19 5.99
N ASP A 100 -10.76 2.73 5.05
CA ASP A 100 -10.59 2.49 3.62
C ASP A 100 -10.03 3.74 2.94
N PHE A 101 -9.06 3.53 2.04
CA PHE A 101 -8.66 4.53 1.06
C PHE A 101 -9.21 4.15 -0.31
N LYS A 102 -9.47 5.17 -1.13
CA LYS A 102 -10.07 5.02 -2.44
C LYS A 102 -9.05 5.27 -3.54
N ILE A 103 -9.07 4.42 -4.55
CA ILE A 103 -8.33 4.57 -5.79
C ILE A 103 -9.32 4.87 -6.90
N ILE A 104 -9.02 5.90 -7.69
CA ILE A 104 -9.67 6.13 -8.97
C ILE A 104 -8.71 5.67 -10.07
N THR A 105 -9.16 4.76 -10.92
CA THR A 105 -8.38 4.25 -12.03
C THR A 105 -8.50 5.13 -13.28
N ILE A 106 -7.63 4.94 -14.26
CA ILE A 106 -7.69 5.63 -15.57
C ILE A 106 -9.02 5.44 -16.32
N ASN A 107 -9.79 4.40 -15.97
CA ASN A 107 -11.11 4.13 -16.54
C ASN A 107 -12.25 4.73 -15.70
N ASN A 108 -11.94 5.65 -14.79
CA ASN A 108 -12.88 6.24 -13.81
C ASN A 108 -13.56 5.22 -12.88
N ASN A 109 -13.02 3.99 -12.75
CA ASN A 109 -13.51 3.03 -11.77
C ASN A 109 -12.97 3.40 -10.39
N SER A 110 -13.80 3.24 -9.37
CA SER A 110 -13.43 3.43 -7.97
C SER A 110 -13.22 2.07 -7.30
N ILE A 111 -12.08 1.89 -6.64
CA ILE A 111 -11.77 0.69 -5.85
C ILE A 111 -11.31 1.15 -4.47
N THR A 112 -11.89 0.61 -3.40
CA THR A 112 -11.45 0.89 -2.02
C THR A 112 -10.55 -0.22 -1.50
N PHE A 113 -9.64 0.11 -0.59
CA PHE A 113 -8.72 -0.82 0.06
C PHE A 113 -8.52 -0.42 1.52
N GLN A 114 -8.34 -1.40 2.41
CA GLN A 114 -8.08 -1.19 3.83
C GLN A 114 -6.68 -0.61 4.06
N PHE A 115 -6.59 0.31 5.03
CA PHE A 115 -5.32 0.79 5.58
C PHE A 115 -5.41 1.14 7.07
N GLU A 116 -4.26 1.18 7.73
CA GLU A 116 -4.15 1.71 9.09
C GLU A 116 -4.04 3.24 9.08
N THR A 117 -4.86 3.89 9.91
CA THR A 117 -4.86 5.35 10.02
C THR A 117 -3.72 5.84 10.92
N GLY A 118 -3.69 7.14 11.21
CA GLY A 118 -2.66 7.72 12.08
C GLY A 118 -1.26 7.67 11.48
N LYS A 119 -0.24 7.38 12.30
CA LYS A 119 1.17 7.44 11.86
C LYS A 119 1.49 6.37 10.80
N ALA A 120 0.84 5.20 10.85
CA ALA A 120 1.07 4.11 9.91
C ALA A 120 0.65 4.46 8.47
N SER A 121 -0.39 5.29 8.31
CA SER A 121 -0.85 5.77 7.00
C SER A 121 0.26 6.41 6.15
N ILE A 122 1.26 7.02 6.79
CA ILE A 122 2.41 7.62 6.08
C ILE A 122 3.16 6.57 5.28
N GLY A 123 3.29 5.35 5.80
CA GLY A 123 4.00 4.26 5.13
C GLY A 123 3.31 3.87 3.82
N LEU A 124 1.99 3.69 3.88
CA LEU A 124 1.17 3.40 2.70
C LEU A 124 1.21 4.54 1.67
N ILE A 125 1.03 5.78 2.13
CA ILE A 125 1.02 6.97 1.26
C ILE A 125 2.34 7.07 0.48
N TYR A 126 3.48 6.91 1.17
CA TYR A 126 4.79 6.94 0.50
C TYR A 126 5.01 5.73 -0.39
N ALA A 127 4.52 4.54 -0.03
CA ALA A 127 4.59 3.36 -0.88
C ALA A 127 3.93 3.62 -2.24
N ILE A 128 2.65 3.99 -2.21
CA ILE A 128 1.83 4.19 -3.42
C ILE A 128 2.36 5.37 -4.23
N ASN A 129 2.57 6.54 -3.61
CA ASN A 129 2.99 7.73 -4.35
C ASN A 129 4.37 7.58 -4.99
N THR A 130 5.31 6.90 -4.31
CA THR A 130 6.64 6.64 -4.87
C THR A 130 6.54 5.72 -6.07
N LEU A 131 5.84 4.59 -5.96
CA LEU A 131 5.68 3.66 -7.08
C LEU A 131 4.97 4.31 -8.27
N ARG A 132 3.88 5.05 -8.04
CA ARG A 132 3.17 5.79 -9.09
C ARG A 132 4.07 6.78 -9.81
N LYS A 133 4.94 7.49 -9.09
CA LYS A 133 5.91 8.41 -9.69
C LYS A 133 6.95 7.67 -10.53
N LEU A 134 7.44 6.52 -10.05
CA LEU A 134 8.48 5.74 -10.73
C LEU A 134 7.97 5.01 -11.98
N HIS A 135 6.66 4.74 -12.09
CA HIS A 135 6.04 4.13 -13.27
C HIS A 135 5.69 5.14 -14.37
N LYS A 136 5.65 6.45 -14.06
CA LYS A 136 5.40 7.52 -15.04
C LYS A 136 6.66 7.95 -15.82
N HIS A 137 7.82 7.38 -15.51
CA HIS A 137 9.14 7.71 -16.07
C HIS A 137 9.89 6.44 -16.50
#